data_AF-A0A328F656-F1
#
_entry.id   AF-A0A328F656-F1
#
_cell.length_a   1.000
_cell.length_b   1.000
_cell.length_c   1.000
_cell.angle_alpha   90.00
_cell.angle_beta   90.00
_cell.angle_gamma   90.00
#
_symmetry.space_group_name_H-M   'P 1'
#
loop_
_entity.id
_entity.type
_entity.pdbx_description
1 polymer ?
#
loop_
_entity_poly.entity_id
_entity_poly.type
_entity_poly.pdbx_seq_one_letter_code
_entity_poly.pdbx_strand_id
1 'polypeptide(L)'
;MKTIEARRILQVPVKRKDVTLITRVPLQTTEKAQINKATRQLISQNFNNKVTQSSKVRTNVEVLQKVGNRVLADAVVVFLDKNTYTATALKMQYEMVGEQVTLKRKIERYAPPMTAMTRVSKIDPATLQIKASLLKDLKIALPQGVGPKALANTPCDDISTAVAGTNDVYNIFRSAFASASKKIGAASTKSALLDVLKTSTRLVAWNNIGHGNTNLLVQWDGTIWNTDFNSAVPFKGIYNSVILLNSCLVCASPYQIKNAIEAHHPRTYIGGAVSLPIGPSEGWMWGSGTGPS
;
A
#
# COMPACT_ATOMS: atom_id res chain seq x y z
N MET A 1 24.93 -13.48 -55.45
CA MET A 1 23.92 -12.69 -54.71
C MET A 1 24.40 -12.51 -53.27
N LYS A 2 24.67 -11.27 -52.84
CA LYS A 2 25.03 -10.95 -51.45
C LYS A 2 23.76 -10.60 -50.69
N THR A 3 23.40 -11.42 -49.70
CA THR A 3 22.27 -11.15 -48.81
C THR A 3 22.66 -10.03 -47.84
N ILE A 4 22.04 -8.87 -48.01
CA ILE A 4 22.21 -7.72 -47.11
C ILE A 4 21.32 -7.99 -45.90
N GLU A 5 21.92 -8.33 -44.75
CA GLU A 5 21.20 -8.35 -43.48
C GLU A 5 20.85 -6.90 -43.08
N ALA A 6 19.58 -6.57 -43.20
CA ALA A 6 19.04 -5.30 -42.72
C ALA A 6 19.10 -5.25 -41.19
N ARG A 7 20.13 -4.61 -40.64
CA ARG A 7 20.17 -4.18 -39.23
C ARG A 7 19.06 -3.14 -39.00
N ARG A 8 17.89 -3.59 -38.54
CA ARG A 8 16.86 -2.70 -37.97
C ARG A 8 17.37 -2.11 -36.65
N ILE A 9 17.91 -0.89 -36.71
CA ILE A 9 18.09 -0.06 -35.52
C ILE A 9 16.70 0.46 -35.12
N LEU A 10 16.08 -0.19 -34.14
CA LEU A 10 14.88 0.31 -33.49
C LEU A 10 15.26 1.51 -32.60
N GLN A 11 15.17 2.72 -33.17
CA GLN A 11 15.06 3.94 -32.38
C GLN A 11 13.64 4.04 -31.82
N VAL A 12 13.50 3.90 -30.51
CA VAL A 12 12.28 4.31 -29.79
C VAL A 12 12.69 5.22 -28.63
N PRO A 13 12.35 6.52 -28.67
CA PRO A 13 12.64 7.44 -27.58
C PRO A 13 11.56 7.30 -26.50
N VAL A 14 11.73 6.33 -25.60
CA VAL A 14 11.07 6.44 -24.28
C VAL A 14 11.84 7.51 -23.51
N LYS A 15 11.15 8.50 -22.93
CA LYS A 15 11.75 9.50 -22.02
C LYS A 15 12.31 8.79 -20.76
N ARG A 16 13.47 8.16 -20.89
CA ARG A 16 14.24 7.51 -19.82
C ARG A 16 14.92 8.61 -19.01
N LYS A 17 14.29 9.05 -17.92
CA LYS A 17 14.94 9.94 -16.96
C LYS A 17 15.67 9.14 -15.89
N ASP A 18 16.96 9.45 -15.80
CA ASP A 18 17.92 9.28 -14.70
C ASP A 18 18.18 7.83 -14.22
N VAL A 19 19.33 7.30 -14.66
CA VAL A 19 19.99 6.20 -13.96
C VAL A 19 20.76 6.82 -12.79
N THR A 20 20.39 6.47 -11.57
CA THR A 20 21.16 6.87 -10.39
C THR A 20 22.23 5.81 -10.16
N LEU A 21 23.50 6.20 -10.24
CA LEU A 21 24.63 5.30 -10.00
C LEU A 21 25.17 5.56 -8.59
N ILE A 22 25.04 4.57 -7.73
CA ILE A 22 25.62 4.55 -6.39
C ILE A 22 26.85 3.65 -6.47
N THR A 23 28.02 4.18 -6.15
CA THR A 23 29.25 3.38 -6.17
C THR A 23 30.06 3.64 -4.92
N ARG A 24 30.52 2.57 -4.28
CA ARG A 24 31.56 2.63 -3.24
C ARG A 24 32.97 2.52 -3.84
N VAL A 25 33.05 2.25 -5.14
CA VAL A 25 34.28 2.13 -5.92
C VAL A 25 34.48 3.41 -6.73
N PRO A 26 35.69 3.98 -6.78
CA PRO A 26 35.99 5.11 -7.67
C PRO A 26 35.78 4.71 -9.13
N LEU A 27 34.99 5.49 -9.87
CA LEU A 27 34.71 5.28 -11.29
C LEU A 27 35.00 6.54 -12.09
N GLN A 28 35.70 6.40 -13.21
CA GLN A 28 35.89 7.47 -14.17
C GLN A 28 34.58 7.78 -14.91
N THR A 29 34.45 9.00 -15.44
CA THR A 29 33.24 9.45 -16.16
C THR A 29 32.89 8.53 -17.33
N THR A 30 33.90 8.06 -18.07
CA THR A 30 33.76 7.10 -19.18
C THR A 30 33.19 5.76 -18.72
N GLU A 31 33.65 5.24 -17.59
CA GLU A 31 33.18 3.99 -16.99
C GLU A 31 31.74 4.11 -16.51
N LYS A 32 31.38 5.24 -15.89
CA LYS A 32 29.98 5.52 -15.51
C LYS A 32 29.06 5.53 -16.73
N ALA A 33 29.50 6.11 -17.85
CA ALA A 33 28.75 6.11 -19.09
C ALA A 33 28.60 4.71 -19.69
N GLN A 34 29.66 3.89 -19.65
CA GLN A 34 29.63 2.49 -20.09
C GLN A 34 28.66 1.65 -19.25
N ILE A 35 28.70 1.78 -17.92
CA ILE A 35 27.79 1.09 -17.01
C ILE A 35 26.33 1.49 -17.28
N ASN A 36 26.07 2.78 -17.48
CA ASN A 36 24.74 3.28 -17.82
C ASN A 36 24.24 2.73 -19.17
N LYS A 37 25.11 2.67 -20.18
CA LYS A 37 24.81 2.09 -21.50
C LYS A 37 24.50 0.59 -21.38
N ALA A 38 25.36 -0.17 -20.70
CA ALA A 38 25.20 -1.60 -20.44
C ALA A 38 23.87 -1.91 -19.73
N THR A 39 23.58 -1.17 -18.67
CA THR A 39 22.31 -1.27 -17.92
C THR A 39 21.09 -1.08 -18.82
N ARG A 40 21.10 -0.01 -19.65
CA ARG A 40 20.00 0.29 -20.58
C ARG A 40 19.84 -0.77 -21.67
N GLN A 41 20.94 -1.35 -22.13
CA GLN A 41 20.94 -2.44 -23.10
C GLN A 41 20.31 -3.70 -22.50
N LEU A 42 20.75 -4.12 -21.32
CA LEU A 42 20.18 -5.27 -20.62
C LEU A 42 18.68 -5.10 -20.35
N ILE A 43 18.25 -3.90 -19.95
CA ILE A 43 16.83 -3.62 -19.72
C ILE A 43 16.01 -3.79 -21.00
N SER A 44 16.50 -3.21 -22.11
CA SER A 44 15.78 -3.28 -23.40
C SER A 44 15.73 -4.72 -23.92
N GLN A 45 16.80 -5.49 -23.75
CA GLN A 45 16.89 -6.87 -24.24
C GLN A 45 16.02 -7.85 -23.42
N ASN A 46 16.00 -7.71 -22.10
CA ASN A 46 15.37 -8.70 -21.23
C ASN A 46 13.96 -8.31 -20.77
N PHE A 47 13.59 -7.03 -20.86
CA PHE A 47 12.34 -6.50 -20.30
C PHE A 47 11.58 -5.59 -21.28
N ASN A 48 11.72 -5.82 -22.59
CA ASN A 48 11.10 -4.97 -23.62
C ASN A 48 9.58 -4.76 -23.41
N ASN A 49 8.85 -5.83 -23.07
CA ASN A 49 7.41 -5.76 -22.83
C ASN A 49 7.09 -4.83 -21.66
N LYS A 50 7.82 -4.95 -20.55
CA LYS A 50 7.66 -4.07 -19.38
C LYS A 50 8.02 -2.62 -19.69
N VAL A 51 9.09 -2.39 -20.46
CA VAL A 51 9.46 -1.05 -20.93
C VAL A 51 8.31 -0.42 -21.73
N THR A 52 7.70 -1.20 -22.62
CA THR A 52 6.61 -0.73 -23.49
C THR A 52 5.32 -0.42 -22.71
N GLN A 53 5.04 -1.22 -21.69
CA GLN A 53 3.89 -1.05 -20.79
C GLN A 53 4.10 0.04 -19.74
N SER A 54 5.33 0.53 -19.57
CA SER A 54 5.66 1.53 -18.55
C SER A 54 5.54 2.97 -19.06
N SER A 55 5.00 3.84 -18.20
CA SER A 55 5.06 5.29 -18.38
C SER A 55 6.44 5.84 -18.01
N LYS A 56 7.13 5.19 -17.06
CA LYS A 56 8.46 5.55 -16.60
C LYS A 56 9.27 4.33 -16.19
N VAL A 57 10.55 4.32 -16.52
CA VAL A 57 11.54 3.34 -16.05
C VAL A 57 12.61 4.08 -15.27
N ARG A 58 12.79 3.73 -14.00
CA ARG A 58 13.89 4.25 -13.15
C ARG A 58 14.88 3.14 -12.90
N THR A 59 16.15 3.50 -12.77
CA THR A 59 17.19 2.52 -12.49
C THR A 59 18.16 3.04 -11.45
N ASN A 60 18.45 2.20 -10.46
CA ASN A 60 19.50 2.43 -9.48
C ASN A 60 20.54 1.32 -9.65
N VAL A 61 21.80 1.69 -9.88
CA VAL A 61 22.89 0.75 -10.11
C VAL A 61 23.90 0.86 -8.97
N GLU A 62 24.26 -0.29 -8.41
CA GLU A 62 25.32 -0.45 -7.41
C GLU A 62 26.48 -1.24 -8.01
N VAL A 63 27.67 -0.64 -8.07
CA VAL A 63 28.88 -1.37 -8.46
C VAL A 63 29.43 -2.11 -7.25
N LEU A 64 29.40 -3.44 -7.32
CA LEU A 64 29.83 -4.33 -6.26
C LEU A 64 31.34 -4.51 -6.26
N GLN A 65 31.94 -4.66 -7.44
CA GLN A 65 33.36 -4.95 -7.59
C GLN A 65 33.88 -4.44 -8.93
N LYS A 66 35.14 -4.01 -8.94
CA LYS A 66 35.91 -3.69 -10.15
C LYS A 66 37.32 -4.28 -10.05
N VAL A 67 37.74 -5.03 -11.06
CA VAL A 67 39.10 -5.58 -11.18
C VAL A 67 39.55 -5.43 -12.63
N GLY A 68 40.52 -4.54 -12.89
CA GLY A 68 40.92 -4.21 -14.26
C GLY A 68 39.74 -3.69 -15.09
N ASN A 69 39.45 -4.36 -16.21
CA ASN A 69 38.32 -4.06 -17.10
C ASN A 69 37.02 -4.82 -16.75
N ARG A 70 37.03 -5.59 -15.66
CA ARG A 70 35.87 -6.36 -15.19
C ARG A 70 35.10 -5.57 -14.14
N VAL A 71 33.79 -5.43 -14.33
CA VAL A 71 32.87 -4.76 -13.41
C VAL A 71 31.72 -5.72 -13.08
N LEU A 72 31.48 -5.95 -11.79
CA LEU A 72 30.29 -6.63 -11.30
C LEU A 72 29.34 -5.60 -10.69
N ALA A 73 28.10 -5.59 -11.15
CA ALA A 73 27.11 -4.61 -10.71
C ALA A 73 25.73 -5.24 -10.48
N ASP A 74 25.06 -4.72 -9.46
CA ASP A 74 23.64 -4.94 -9.21
C ASP A 74 22.86 -3.72 -9.71
N ALA A 75 21.69 -3.94 -10.32
CA ALA A 75 20.79 -2.87 -10.68
C ALA A 75 19.36 -3.21 -10.25
N VAL A 76 18.73 -2.26 -9.57
CA VAL A 76 17.30 -2.28 -9.27
C VAL A 76 16.60 -1.41 -10.32
N VAL A 77 15.67 -2.00 -11.05
CA VAL A 77 14.91 -1.33 -12.10
C VAL A 77 13.45 -1.27 -11.66
N VAL A 78 12.88 -0.06 -11.69
CA VAL A 78 11.49 0.18 -11.30
C VAL A 78 10.71 0.61 -12.54
N PHE A 79 9.67 -0.15 -12.84
CA PHE A 79 8.72 0.06 -13.93
C PHE A 79 7.44 0.65 -13.35
N LEU A 80 7.08 1.87 -13.75
CA LEU A 80 5.79 2.47 -13.42
C LEU A 80 4.85 2.21 -14.58
N ASP A 81 3.82 1.40 -14.36
CA ASP A 81 2.91 0.97 -15.44
C ASP A 81 2.09 2.16 -15.97
N LYS A 82 1.76 2.14 -17.26
CA LYS A 82 0.89 3.16 -17.87
C LYS A 82 -0.51 3.07 -17.26
N ASN A 83 -1.14 4.24 -17.05
CA ASN A 83 -2.53 4.35 -16.63
C ASN A 83 -2.85 3.67 -15.27
N THR A 84 -1.84 3.39 -14.45
CA THR A 84 -2.02 2.86 -13.09
C THR A 84 -1.08 3.56 -12.11
N TYR A 85 -1.33 3.35 -10.81
CA TYR A 85 -0.43 3.73 -9.73
C TYR A 85 0.52 2.58 -9.33
N THR A 86 0.61 1.54 -10.16
CA THR A 86 1.37 0.32 -9.84
C THR A 86 2.81 0.46 -10.29
N ALA A 87 3.73 0.12 -9.38
CA ALA A 87 5.16 0.04 -9.69
C ALA A 87 5.65 -1.41 -9.48
N THR A 88 6.33 -1.94 -10.50
CA THR A 88 7.03 -3.23 -10.41
C THR A 88 8.52 -3.00 -10.29
N ALA A 89 9.12 -3.49 -9.21
CA ALA A 89 10.57 -3.48 -9.02
C ALA A 89 11.17 -4.84 -9.38
N LEU A 90 12.29 -4.81 -10.11
CA LEU A 90 13.10 -5.98 -10.40
C LEU A 90 14.57 -5.72 -10.07
N LYS A 91 15.31 -6.79 -9.81
CA LYS A 91 16.73 -6.74 -9.55
C LYS A 91 17.47 -7.58 -10.59
N MET A 92 18.53 -7.02 -11.15
CA MET A 92 19.43 -7.70 -12.07
C MET A 92 20.86 -7.61 -11.55
N GLN A 93 21.61 -8.69 -11.67
CA GLN A 93 23.05 -8.71 -11.44
C GLN A 93 23.71 -9.03 -12.77
N TYR A 94 24.70 -8.23 -13.14
CA TYR A 94 25.39 -8.39 -14.40
C TYR A 94 26.87 -8.10 -14.26
N GLU A 95 27.61 -8.66 -15.19
CA GLU A 95 29.04 -8.51 -15.32
C GLU A 95 29.37 -7.80 -16.63
N MET A 96 30.35 -6.91 -16.59
CA MET A 96 30.94 -6.30 -17.76
C MET A 96 32.41 -6.70 -17.83
N VAL A 97 32.89 -7.10 -19.02
CA VAL A 97 34.31 -7.30 -19.32
C VAL A 97 34.62 -6.51 -20.58
N GLY A 98 35.23 -5.34 -20.41
CA GLY A 98 35.33 -4.36 -21.50
C GLY A 98 33.94 -3.93 -22.00
N GLU A 99 33.65 -4.15 -23.28
CA GLU A 99 32.34 -3.83 -23.89
C GLU A 99 31.32 -4.96 -23.80
N GLN A 100 31.74 -6.16 -23.42
CA GLN A 100 30.84 -7.31 -23.31
C GLN A 100 30.08 -7.24 -21.99
N VAL A 101 28.76 -7.44 -22.06
CA VAL A 101 27.86 -7.38 -20.91
C VAL A 101 27.11 -8.70 -20.82
N THR A 102 27.17 -9.35 -19.65
CA THR A 102 26.49 -10.62 -19.39
C THR A 102 25.59 -10.49 -18.17
N LEU A 103 24.30 -10.76 -18.36
CA LEU A 103 23.35 -10.89 -17.26
C LEU A 103 23.63 -12.20 -16.51
N LYS A 104 23.94 -12.11 -15.21
CA LYS A 104 24.23 -13.27 -14.36
C LYS A 104 22.97 -13.76 -13.63
N ARG A 105 22.13 -12.81 -13.16
CA ARG A 105 20.93 -13.13 -12.39
C ARG A 105 19.84 -12.10 -12.61
N LYS A 106 18.58 -12.54 -12.61
CA LYS A 106 17.38 -11.69 -12.59
C LYS A 106 16.40 -12.11 -11.49
N ILE A 107 15.71 -11.14 -10.91
CA ILE A 107 14.64 -11.30 -9.92
C ILE A 107 13.49 -10.39 -10.35
N GLU A 108 12.39 -10.95 -10.86
CA GLU A 108 11.32 -10.20 -11.53
C GLU A 108 10.33 -9.50 -10.60
N ARG A 109 10.29 -9.90 -9.32
CA ARG A 109 9.44 -9.31 -8.26
C ARG A 109 10.30 -8.99 -7.05
N TYR A 110 11.25 -8.08 -7.23
CA TYR A 110 12.16 -7.71 -6.17
C TYR A 110 11.47 -6.76 -5.19
N ALA A 111 11.18 -7.25 -3.99
CA ALA A 111 10.84 -6.40 -2.85
C ALA A 111 12.14 -6.10 -2.08
N PRO A 112 12.64 -4.85 -2.08
CA PRO A 112 13.79 -4.52 -1.24
C PRO A 112 13.42 -4.76 0.23
N PRO A 113 14.37 -5.20 1.06
CA PRO A 113 14.15 -5.23 2.50
C PRO A 113 13.77 -3.82 2.96
N MET A 114 12.50 -3.64 3.33
CA MET A 114 12.02 -2.38 3.87
C MET A 114 12.44 -2.34 5.34
N THR A 115 13.47 -1.57 5.66
CA THR A 115 13.61 -1.10 7.03
C THR A 115 12.48 -0.10 7.24
N ALA A 116 11.52 -0.42 8.09
CA ALA A 116 10.51 0.54 8.52
C ALA A 116 11.27 1.80 8.97
N MET A 117 11.10 2.91 8.25
CA MET A 117 11.64 4.17 8.70
C MET A 117 10.85 4.59 9.93
N THR A 118 11.29 4.15 11.10
CA THR A 118 10.94 4.75 12.40
C THR A 118 11.67 6.09 12.56
N ARG A 119 11.76 6.89 11.50
CA ARG A 119 11.84 8.33 11.69
C ARG A 119 10.42 8.80 11.92
N VAL A 120 9.99 8.70 13.18
CA VAL A 120 9.10 9.74 13.70
C VAL A 120 9.93 11.01 13.52
N SER A 121 9.70 11.75 12.43
CA SER A 121 10.27 13.09 12.29
C SER A 121 10.02 13.76 13.63
N LYS A 122 11.08 14.18 14.35
CA LYS A 122 10.91 14.96 15.58
C LYS A 122 9.95 16.07 15.22
N ILE A 123 8.71 15.95 15.68
CA ILE A 123 7.70 16.95 15.38
C ILE A 123 8.18 18.14 16.17
N ASP A 124 8.61 19.16 15.43
CA ASP A 124 9.06 20.40 16.03
C ASP A 124 7.99 20.89 17.02
N PRO A 125 8.34 21.08 18.31
CA PRO A 125 7.40 21.51 19.33
C PRO A 125 6.67 22.79 18.95
N ALA A 126 7.31 23.69 18.19
CA ALA A 126 6.68 24.90 17.70
C ALA A 126 5.64 24.59 16.63
N THR A 127 5.91 23.67 15.70
CA THR A 127 4.90 23.16 14.75
C THR A 127 3.73 22.47 15.46
N LEU A 128 3.98 21.76 16.56
CA LEU A 128 2.94 21.13 17.38
C LEU A 128 2.08 22.17 18.09
N GLN A 129 2.70 23.20 18.68
CA GLN A 129 1.99 24.33 19.28
C GLN A 129 1.22 25.16 18.26
N ILE A 130 1.80 25.45 17.09
CA ILE A 130 1.14 26.17 16.00
C ILE A 130 -0.06 25.39 15.49
N LYS A 131 0.06 24.06 15.30
CA LYS A 131 -1.08 23.21 14.94
C LYS A 131 -2.13 23.14 16.04
N ALA A 132 -1.72 23.05 17.31
CA ALA A 132 -2.65 23.03 18.44
C ALA A 132 -3.39 24.38 18.59
N SER A 133 -2.69 25.50 18.40
CA SER A 133 -3.27 26.85 18.39
C SER A 133 -4.17 27.08 17.17
N LEU A 134 -3.76 26.66 15.97
CA LEU A 134 -4.62 26.68 14.78
C LEU A 134 -5.88 25.81 14.98
N LEU A 135 -5.76 24.62 15.58
CA LEU A 135 -6.92 23.77 15.89
C LEU A 135 -7.83 24.40 16.95
N LYS A 136 -7.25 25.12 17.92
CA LYS A 136 -7.98 25.87 18.96
C LYS A 136 -8.71 27.09 18.37
N ASP A 137 -8.08 27.79 17.43
CA ASP A 137 -8.61 29.01 16.80
C ASP A 137 -9.57 28.70 15.64
N LEU A 138 -9.40 27.56 14.96
CA LEU A 138 -10.29 27.10 13.88
C LEU A 138 -11.70 26.74 14.37
N LYS A 139 -12.00 26.80 15.67
CA LYS A 139 -13.26 26.29 16.27
C LYS A 139 -13.66 24.94 15.69
N ILE A 140 -12.70 24.09 15.31
CA ILE A 140 -12.98 22.71 14.96
C ILE A 140 -13.32 22.08 16.29
N ALA A 141 -14.60 22.03 16.62
CA ALA A 141 -15.08 21.32 17.77
C ALA A 141 -14.52 19.90 17.64
N LEU A 142 -13.55 19.55 18.50
CA LEU A 142 -13.23 18.15 18.75
C LEU A 142 -14.58 17.49 18.99
N PRO A 143 -14.97 16.46 18.24
CA PRO A 143 -16.33 15.98 18.31
C PRO A 143 -16.63 15.60 19.77
N GLN A 144 -17.58 16.34 20.36
CA GLN A 144 -18.02 16.23 21.74
C GLN A 144 -19.29 15.37 21.77
N GLY A 145 -19.56 14.72 22.91
CA GLY A 145 -20.76 13.89 23.10
C GLY A 145 -20.48 12.43 23.47
N VAL A 146 -21.14 11.48 22.81
CA VAL A 146 -21.23 10.09 23.26
C VAL A 146 -20.36 9.17 22.39
N GLY A 147 -19.77 8.13 23.01
CA GLY A 147 -19.00 7.09 22.33
C GLY A 147 -17.48 7.30 22.34
N PRO A 148 -16.72 6.30 21.85
CA PRO A 148 -15.27 6.39 21.74
C PRO A 148 -14.86 7.37 20.63
N LYS A 149 -13.69 7.99 20.76
CA LYS A 149 -13.14 8.82 19.66
C LYS A 149 -12.55 7.98 18.54
N ALA A 150 -12.20 6.74 18.80
CA ALA A 150 -11.71 5.84 17.77
C ALA A 150 -12.12 4.40 18.04
N LEU A 151 -12.32 3.62 16.99
CA LEU A 151 -12.72 2.22 17.04
C LEU A 151 -11.77 1.39 16.20
N ALA A 152 -11.13 0.39 16.80
CA ALA A 152 -10.37 -0.63 16.08
C ALA A 152 -11.05 -1.98 16.28
N ASN A 153 -11.29 -2.72 15.19
CA ASN A 153 -11.95 -4.02 15.30
C ASN A 153 -11.49 -5.08 14.30
N THR A 154 -11.60 -6.33 14.71
CA THR A 154 -11.50 -7.50 13.82
C THR A 154 -12.48 -8.58 14.27
N PRO A 155 -13.22 -9.22 13.35
CA PRO A 155 -13.99 -10.42 13.69
C PRO A 155 -13.12 -11.68 13.73
N CYS A 156 -11.91 -11.66 13.17
CA CYS A 156 -11.07 -12.86 13.03
C CYS A 156 -10.17 -12.99 14.26
N ASP A 157 -10.67 -13.57 15.36
CA ASP A 157 -9.86 -13.82 16.56
C ASP A 157 -8.95 -15.05 16.45
N ASP A 158 -9.23 -15.91 15.48
CA ASP A 158 -8.44 -17.07 15.08
C ASP A 158 -7.21 -16.70 14.24
N ILE A 159 -7.26 -15.56 13.54
CA ILE A 159 -6.14 -15.04 12.72
C ILE A 159 -5.25 -14.14 13.58
N SER A 160 -4.17 -14.73 14.13
CA SER A 160 -3.22 -14.04 15.03
C SER A 160 -2.68 -12.70 14.49
N THR A 161 -2.44 -12.58 13.19
CA THR A 161 -1.96 -11.33 12.56
C THR A 161 -3.04 -10.26 12.48
N ALA A 162 -4.31 -10.62 12.35
CA ALA A 162 -5.44 -9.68 12.38
C ALA A 162 -5.65 -9.13 13.80
N VAL A 163 -5.55 -10.00 14.81
CA VAL A 163 -5.56 -9.66 16.23
C VAL A 163 -4.42 -8.71 16.56
N ALA A 164 -3.19 -9.05 16.17
CA ALA A 164 -2.02 -8.20 16.37
C ALA A 164 -2.18 -6.82 15.70
N GLY A 165 -2.59 -6.78 14.43
CA GLY A 165 -2.83 -5.54 13.71
C GLY A 165 -3.90 -4.67 14.37
N THR A 166 -4.97 -5.27 14.88
CA THR A 166 -6.04 -4.55 15.58
C THR A 166 -5.55 -4.00 16.93
N ASN A 167 -4.71 -4.75 17.65
CA ASN A 167 -4.05 -4.26 18.86
C ASN A 167 -3.13 -3.07 18.58
N ASP A 168 -2.34 -3.12 17.50
CA ASP A 168 -1.44 -2.04 17.12
C ASP A 168 -2.21 -0.77 16.75
N VAL A 169 -3.25 -0.89 15.91
CA VAL A 169 -4.12 0.24 15.56
C VAL A 169 -4.81 0.81 16.78
N TYR A 170 -5.33 -0.04 17.68
CA TYR A 170 -5.91 0.41 18.94
C TYR A 170 -4.92 1.21 19.79
N ASN A 171 -3.67 0.75 19.92
CA ASN A 171 -2.65 1.44 20.70
C ASN A 171 -2.32 2.82 20.10
N ILE A 172 -2.22 2.91 18.77
CA ILE A 172 -2.05 4.17 18.04
C ILE A 172 -3.23 5.10 18.32
N PHE A 173 -4.47 4.61 18.18
CA PHE A 173 -5.67 5.39 18.46
C PHE A 173 -5.76 5.87 19.91
N ARG A 174 -5.44 5.00 20.87
CA ARG A 174 -5.43 5.34 22.30
C ARG A 174 -4.40 6.43 22.57
N SER A 175 -3.20 6.33 22.00
CA SER A 175 -2.15 7.34 22.16
C SER A 175 -2.54 8.68 21.51
N ALA A 176 -3.22 8.66 20.36
CA ALA A 176 -3.57 9.87 19.62
C ALA A 176 -4.79 10.60 20.21
N PHE A 177 -5.79 9.86 20.70
CA PHE A 177 -7.10 10.43 21.04
C PHE A 177 -7.46 10.35 22.52
N ALA A 178 -6.68 9.61 23.33
CA ALA A 178 -6.94 9.28 24.75
C ALA A 178 -8.22 8.45 25.01
N SER A 179 -9.09 8.28 24.01
CA SER A 179 -10.33 7.49 24.09
C SER A 179 -10.46 6.64 22.83
N ALA A 180 -10.26 5.35 22.97
CA ALA A 180 -10.39 4.38 21.89
C ALA A 180 -11.12 3.12 22.40
N SER A 181 -11.87 2.47 21.53
CA SER A 181 -12.50 1.18 21.77
C SER A 181 -11.88 0.11 20.88
N LYS A 182 -11.78 -1.11 21.41
CA LYS A 182 -11.26 -2.27 20.72
C LYS A 182 -12.30 -3.39 20.76
N LYS A 183 -12.57 -4.00 19.61
CA LYS A 183 -13.52 -5.11 19.49
C LYS A 183 -12.89 -6.25 18.69
N ILE A 184 -12.65 -7.40 19.33
CA ILE A 184 -12.01 -8.58 18.72
C ILE A 184 -12.93 -9.79 18.91
N GLY A 185 -13.06 -10.62 17.87
CA GLY A 185 -13.85 -11.86 17.93
C GLY A 185 -15.29 -11.57 18.35
N ALA A 186 -15.76 -12.27 19.38
CA ALA A 186 -17.11 -12.11 19.94
C ALA A 186 -17.51 -10.68 20.36
N ALA A 187 -16.56 -9.75 20.55
CA ALA A 187 -16.88 -8.35 20.82
C ALA A 187 -17.12 -7.51 19.53
N SER A 188 -16.73 -8.02 18.37
CA SER A 188 -16.86 -7.40 17.03
C SER A 188 -18.08 -7.93 16.29
N THR A 189 -19.25 -7.84 16.90
CA THR A 189 -20.53 -8.21 16.27
C THR A 189 -21.03 -7.11 15.33
N LYS A 190 -21.87 -7.50 14.36
CA LYS A 190 -22.59 -6.60 13.46
C LYS A 190 -23.33 -5.52 14.26
N SER A 191 -24.10 -5.93 15.26
CA SER A 191 -24.91 -5.01 16.08
C SER A 191 -24.04 -4.03 16.86
N ALA A 192 -22.95 -4.51 17.49
CA ALA A 192 -22.08 -3.66 18.29
C ALA A 192 -21.32 -2.62 17.45
N LEU A 193 -20.97 -2.92 16.20
CA LEU A 193 -20.37 -1.93 15.31
C LEU A 193 -21.41 -0.96 14.77
N LEU A 194 -22.54 -1.45 14.27
CA LEU A 194 -23.59 -0.57 13.74
C LEU A 194 -24.12 0.39 14.82
N ASP A 195 -24.19 -0.04 16.08
CA ASP A 195 -24.52 0.86 17.19
C ASP A 195 -23.53 2.02 17.29
N VAL A 196 -22.22 1.74 17.37
CA VAL A 196 -21.19 2.81 17.44
C VAL A 196 -21.26 3.73 16.22
N LEU A 197 -21.41 3.17 15.02
CA LEU A 197 -21.45 3.96 13.78
C LEU A 197 -22.72 4.83 13.69
N LYS A 198 -23.86 4.34 14.18
CA LYS A 198 -25.12 5.10 14.19
C LYS A 198 -25.17 6.17 15.27
N THR A 199 -24.68 5.87 16.47
CA THR A 199 -24.95 6.67 17.67
C THR A 199 -23.79 7.56 18.11
N SER A 200 -22.54 7.16 17.84
CA SER A 200 -21.38 7.91 18.33
C SER A 200 -21.30 9.29 17.68
N THR A 201 -21.29 10.34 18.50
CA THR A 201 -21.09 11.72 18.00
C THR A 201 -19.64 12.17 18.11
N ARG A 202 -18.75 11.28 18.59
CA ARG A 202 -17.34 11.56 18.88
C ARG A 202 -16.37 10.81 18.00
N LEU A 203 -16.84 9.88 17.19
CA LEU A 203 -15.98 8.99 16.43
C LEU A 203 -15.20 9.79 15.38
N VAL A 204 -13.88 9.81 15.52
CA VAL A 204 -12.94 10.46 14.61
C VAL A 204 -12.33 9.44 13.65
N ALA A 205 -12.19 8.19 14.09
CA ALA A 205 -11.60 7.14 13.27
C ALA A 205 -12.23 5.77 13.53
N TRP A 206 -12.49 5.02 12.47
CA TRP A 206 -12.86 3.61 12.53
C TRP A 206 -11.91 2.80 11.67
N ASN A 207 -11.33 1.75 12.25
CA ASN A 207 -10.58 0.72 11.55
C ASN A 207 -11.20 -0.66 11.73
N ASN A 208 -11.32 -1.39 10.61
CA ASN A 208 -11.64 -2.81 10.58
C ASN A 208 -10.51 -3.57 9.88
N ILE A 209 -10.09 -4.71 10.44
CA ILE A 209 -9.19 -5.66 9.80
C ILE A 209 -9.93 -6.99 9.69
N GLY A 210 -10.12 -7.53 8.49
CA GLY A 210 -10.80 -8.81 8.33
C GLY A 210 -11.27 -9.08 6.91
N HIS A 211 -12.34 -9.85 6.80
CA HIS A 211 -12.92 -10.20 5.50
C HIS A 211 -13.96 -9.18 5.04
N GLY A 212 -14.01 -9.01 3.73
CA GLY A 212 -14.99 -8.16 3.06
C GLY A 212 -15.04 -8.46 1.58
N ASN A 213 -15.94 -7.77 0.90
CA ASN A 213 -15.94 -7.64 -0.55
C ASN A 213 -16.59 -6.30 -0.94
N THR A 214 -16.93 -6.15 -2.22
CA THR A 214 -17.55 -4.93 -2.75
C THR A 214 -18.89 -4.59 -2.11
N ASN A 215 -19.58 -5.55 -1.49
CA ASN A 215 -20.91 -5.42 -0.90
C ASN A 215 -20.94 -5.43 0.63
N LEU A 216 -19.89 -5.90 1.29
CA LEU A 216 -19.98 -6.24 2.70
C LEU A 216 -18.68 -6.22 3.49
N LEU A 217 -18.85 -6.21 4.81
CA LEU A 217 -17.84 -6.47 5.82
C LEU A 217 -18.30 -7.63 6.71
N VAL A 218 -17.48 -8.66 6.84
CA VAL A 218 -17.75 -9.77 7.76
C VAL A 218 -17.53 -9.30 9.18
N GLN A 219 -18.41 -9.72 10.09
CA GLN A 219 -18.36 -9.53 11.54
C GLN A 219 -18.48 -10.90 12.23
N TRP A 220 -18.26 -10.95 13.54
CA TRP A 220 -18.22 -12.22 14.27
C TRP A 220 -19.51 -13.05 14.14
N ASP A 221 -20.66 -12.39 14.24
CA ASP A 221 -21.99 -12.99 14.27
C ASP A 221 -22.76 -12.80 12.94
N GLY A 222 -22.08 -12.34 11.88
CA GLY A 222 -22.74 -12.12 10.60
C GLY A 222 -22.05 -11.05 9.76
N THR A 223 -22.85 -10.31 8.98
CA THR A 223 -22.30 -9.45 7.92
C THR A 223 -22.95 -8.07 7.94
N ILE A 224 -22.13 -7.02 7.92
CA ILE A 224 -22.57 -5.66 7.59
C ILE A 224 -22.60 -5.53 6.07
N TRP A 225 -23.79 -5.49 5.51
CA TRP A 225 -24.05 -5.27 4.10
C TRP A 225 -24.10 -3.77 3.78
N ASN A 226 -23.87 -3.41 2.53
CA ASN A 226 -24.10 -2.07 2.01
C ASN A 226 -25.52 -1.56 2.31
N THR A 227 -26.52 -2.44 2.29
CA THR A 227 -27.91 -2.12 2.61
C THR A 227 -28.14 -1.75 4.08
N ASP A 228 -27.26 -2.15 5.01
CA ASP A 228 -27.35 -1.73 6.41
C ASP A 228 -27.09 -0.22 6.58
N PHE A 229 -26.45 0.42 5.60
CA PHE A 229 -26.24 1.86 5.54
C PHE A 229 -27.35 2.61 4.78
N ASN A 230 -28.38 1.91 4.30
CA ASN A 230 -29.54 2.55 3.67
C ASN A 230 -30.43 3.21 4.74
N SER A 231 -30.07 4.43 5.13
CA SER A 231 -30.81 5.22 6.09
C SER A 231 -30.91 6.66 5.63
N ALA A 232 -32.09 7.26 5.79
CA ALA A 232 -32.31 8.69 5.56
C ALA A 232 -31.61 9.55 6.63
N VAL A 233 -31.26 8.97 7.78
CA VAL A 233 -30.53 9.66 8.84
C VAL A 233 -29.05 9.31 8.74
N PRO A 234 -28.15 10.31 8.63
CA PRO A 234 -26.71 10.06 8.59
C PRO A 234 -26.24 9.30 9.83
N PHE A 235 -25.38 8.31 9.60
CA PHE A 235 -24.68 7.61 10.66
C PHE A 235 -23.72 8.57 11.35
N LYS A 236 -24.07 9.00 12.56
CA LYS A 236 -23.37 10.08 13.28
C LYS A 236 -21.89 9.77 13.51
N GLY A 237 -21.55 8.49 13.69
CA GLY A 237 -20.18 8.04 13.88
C GLY A 237 -19.37 8.01 12.57
N ILE A 238 -20.02 8.01 11.41
CA ILE A 238 -19.34 8.07 10.12
C ILE A 238 -19.06 9.51 9.71
N TYR A 239 -19.98 10.43 10.01
CA TYR A 239 -19.88 11.83 9.64
C TYR A 239 -18.54 12.47 10.07
N ASN A 240 -17.79 13.01 9.10
CA ASN A 240 -16.48 13.64 9.28
C ASN A 240 -15.40 12.76 9.96
N SER A 241 -15.60 11.44 10.00
CA SER A 241 -14.64 10.47 10.52
C SER A 241 -13.70 9.96 9.43
N VAL A 242 -12.59 9.34 9.83
CA VAL A 242 -11.66 8.60 8.96
C VAL A 242 -12.01 7.12 9.01
N ILE A 243 -12.34 6.55 7.86
CA ILE A 243 -12.72 5.14 7.71
C ILE A 243 -11.56 4.37 7.08
N LEU A 244 -11.07 3.33 7.77
CA LEU A 244 -9.92 2.51 7.38
C LEU A 244 -10.31 1.03 7.37
N LEU A 245 -10.71 0.50 6.21
CA LEU A 245 -11.15 -0.88 6.07
C LEU A 245 -10.07 -1.73 5.41
N ASN A 246 -9.27 -2.40 6.24
CA ASN A 246 -8.27 -3.37 5.80
C ASN A 246 -8.93 -4.73 5.56
N SER A 247 -9.80 -4.75 4.56
CA SER A 247 -10.60 -5.91 4.17
C SER A 247 -10.62 -6.02 2.64
N CYS A 248 -10.70 -7.25 2.12
CA CYS A 248 -10.63 -7.52 0.67
C CYS A 248 -11.70 -6.74 -0.11
N LEU A 249 -11.32 -6.12 -1.22
CA LEU A 249 -12.23 -5.56 -2.25
C LEU A 249 -13.29 -4.52 -1.78
N VAL A 250 -13.23 -4.03 -0.53
CA VAL A 250 -14.15 -3.01 -0.01
C VAL A 250 -13.98 -1.63 -0.68
N CYS A 251 -12.91 -1.46 -1.44
CA CYS A 251 -12.66 -0.31 -2.32
C CYS A 251 -12.42 -0.76 -3.78
N ALA A 252 -13.14 -1.80 -4.24
CA ALA A 252 -13.12 -2.24 -5.64
C ALA A 252 -14.48 -2.04 -6.31
N SER A 253 -14.48 -1.91 -7.64
CA SER A 253 -15.71 -1.83 -8.46
C SER A 253 -16.60 -3.06 -8.23
N PRO A 254 -17.93 -2.92 -8.05
CA PRO A 254 -18.77 -1.72 -8.28
C PRO A 254 -18.84 -0.69 -7.13
N TYR A 255 -17.94 -0.75 -6.14
CA TYR A 255 -17.82 0.21 -5.02
C TYR A 255 -19.07 0.28 -4.12
N GLN A 256 -19.88 -0.77 -4.04
CA GLN A 256 -21.18 -0.72 -3.35
C GLN A 256 -21.07 -0.37 -1.86
N ILE A 257 -20.20 -1.06 -1.11
CA ILE A 257 -19.98 -0.80 0.32
C ILE A 257 -19.30 0.56 0.56
N LYS A 258 -18.35 0.93 -0.30
CA LYS A 258 -17.68 2.24 -0.27
C LYS A 258 -18.71 3.35 -0.44
N ASN A 259 -19.52 3.29 -1.50
CA ASN A 259 -20.52 4.32 -1.81
C ASN A 259 -21.58 4.40 -0.70
N ALA A 260 -21.98 3.25 -0.14
CA ALA A 260 -22.93 3.21 0.97
C ALA A 260 -22.39 3.88 2.24
N ILE A 261 -21.11 3.71 2.56
CA ILE A 261 -20.45 4.40 3.68
C ILE A 261 -20.23 5.89 3.37
N GLU A 262 -19.81 6.22 2.14
CA GLU A 262 -19.57 7.61 1.71
C GLU A 262 -20.83 8.47 1.69
N ALA A 263 -22.01 7.86 1.51
CA ALA A 263 -23.30 8.54 1.65
C ALA A 263 -23.52 9.14 3.04
N HIS A 264 -22.76 8.70 4.05
CA HIS A 264 -22.78 9.25 5.42
C HIS A 264 -21.68 10.29 5.68
N HIS A 265 -21.03 10.78 4.61
CA HIS A 265 -20.07 11.87 4.62
C HIS A 265 -18.86 11.68 5.56
N PRO A 266 -18.12 10.56 5.47
CA PRO A 266 -16.82 10.46 6.11
C PRO A 266 -15.88 11.53 5.55
N ARG A 267 -14.93 11.98 6.37
CA ARG A 267 -13.87 12.88 5.91
C ARG A 267 -12.95 12.19 4.91
N THR A 268 -12.69 10.90 5.15
CA THR A 268 -11.77 10.10 4.34
C THR A 268 -12.17 8.64 4.42
N TYR A 269 -12.10 7.94 3.28
CA TYR A 269 -12.29 6.50 3.18
C TYR A 269 -11.04 5.86 2.58
N ILE A 270 -10.48 4.87 3.26
CA ILE A 270 -9.35 4.05 2.82
C ILE A 270 -9.79 2.60 2.93
N GLY A 271 -9.71 1.84 1.83
CA GLY A 271 -10.14 0.46 1.81
C GLY A 271 -9.29 -0.42 0.89
N GLY A 272 -9.35 -1.74 1.09
CA GLY A 272 -8.68 -2.70 0.23
C GLY A 272 -9.29 -2.76 -1.18
N ALA A 273 -8.46 -2.62 -2.21
CA ALA A 273 -8.87 -2.71 -3.62
C ALA A 273 -8.56 -4.07 -4.27
N VAL A 274 -7.88 -4.96 -3.54
CA VAL A 274 -7.48 -6.30 -4.00
C VAL A 274 -7.81 -7.34 -2.93
N SER A 275 -7.83 -8.62 -3.33
CA SER A 275 -7.87 -9.73 -2.38
C SER A 275 -6.56 -9.79 -1.60
N LEU A 276 -6.65 -9.91 -0.28
CA LEU A 276 -5.50 -10.09 0.60
C LEU A 276 -4.99 -11.54 0.49
N PRO A 277 -3.68 -11.79 0.66
CA PRO A 277 -3.06 -13.11 0.48
C PRO A 277 -3.39 -14.14 1.59
N ILE A 278 -4.45 -13.91 2.37
CA ILE A 278 -4.91 -14.77 3.48
C ILE A 278 -6.05 -15.70 3.01
N GLY A 279 -6.05 -16.05 1.71
CA GLY A 279 -7.13 -16.79 1.06
C GLY A 279 -8.34 -15.92 0.71
N PRO A 280 -9.17 -16.34 -0.28
CA PRO A 280 -10.36 -15.59 -0.67
C PRO A 280 -11.37 -15.57 0.49
N SER A 281 -11.94 -14.39 0.77
CA SER A 281 -13.02 -14.19 1.76
C SER A 281 -14.29 -15.00 1.45
N GLU A 282 -14.35 -15.62 0.28
CA GLU A 282 -15.45 -16.44 -0.21
C GLU A 282 -15.46 -17.85 0.40
N GLY A 283 -14.31 -18.38 0.85
CA GLY A 283 -14.24 -19.72 1.45
C GLY A 283 -14.85 -19.83 2.84
N TRP A 284 -14.80 -18.74 3.62
CA TRP A 284 -15.39 -18.67 4.96
C TRP A 284 -16.92 -18.57 4.95
N MET A 285 -17.52 -18.09 3.86
CA MET A 285 -18.98 -17.98 3.74
C MET A 285 -19.69 -19.33 3.62
N TRP A 286 -18.95 -20.42 3.33
CA TRP A 286 -19.52 -21.74 3.07
C TRP A 286 -18.97 -22.87 3.95
N GLY A 287 -18.07 -22.56 4.90
CA GLY A 287 -17.33 -23.59 5.64
C GLY A 287 -16.95 -23.18 7.06
N SER A 288 -17.91 -23.15 7.98
CA SER A 288 -17.75 -23.50 9.40
C SER A 288 -19.07 -23.30 10.15
N GLY A 289 -20.09 -24.05 9.74
CA GLY A 289 -21.25 -24.34 10.57
C GLY A 289 -20.88 -25.30 11.71
N THR A 290 -19.97 -24.89 12.60
CA THR A 290 -19.75 -25.53 13.90
C THR A 290 -19.35 -24.44 14.88
N GLY A 291 -20.36 -23.79 15.49
CA GLY A 291 -20.14 -23.00 16.70
C GLY A 291 -19.65 -23.89 17.84
N PRO A 292 -18.99 -23.33 18.86
CA PRO A 292 -18.68 -24.07 20.06
C PRO A 292 -19.99 -24.44 20.77
N SER A 293 -20.15 -25.74 21.04
CA SER A 293 -21.14 -26.33 21.95
C SER A 293 -21.04 -25.75 23.36
#